data_AF-A0AAV4FD30-F1
#
_entry.id   AF-A0AAV4FD30-F1
#
_cell.length_a   1.000
_cell.length_b   1.000
_cell.length_c   1.000
_cell.angle_alpha   90.00
_cell.angle_beta   90.00
_cell.angle_gamma   90.00
#
_symmetry.space_group_name_H-M   'P 1'
#
loop_
_entity.id
_entity.type
_entity.pdbx_description
1 polymer ?
#
loop_
_entity_poly.entity_id
_entity_poly.type
_entity_poly.pdbx_seq_one_letter_code
_entity_poly.pdbx_strand_id
1 'polypeptide(L)'
;MAEDICYNVTFGQWKMPKHLLLGMTVRHLTGSFQVILINILNRFGHCASHSALLELETTKCDSVNECSTNLPSGALAHPKLTNFFWHNFDLIEETADGSGTTHSTHGIMIQEIKEGNMERKTDQPITVSKTKKRSATFKPYEVQPCFSTVRAEPSFAVQVTTVANNEEIQLHQENFLWVFCRMKMNTSRDLFPGWKGWLSSIAQNYQDKNHPIKSSVVEYMLVVNAPITEAATVQKVLQISLEASQELNHSINNTPL
;
A
#
# COMPACT_ATOMS: atom_id res chain seq x y z
N MET A 1 8.89 -6.05 -29.04
CA MET A 1 9.56 -5.77 -30.33
C MET A 1 9.54 -4.31 -30.69
N ALA A 2 8.39 -3.65 -30.89
CA ALA A 2 8.36 -2.21 -31.22
C ALA A 2 9.08 -1.36 -30.16
N GLU A 3 8.84 -1.63 -28.87
CA GLU A 3 9.53 -0.92 -27.77
C GLU A 3 11.05 -1.16 -27.76
N ASP A 4 11.52 -2.37 -28.10
CA ASP A 4 12.95 -2.71 -28.13
C ASP A 4 13.66 -1.97 -29.28
N ILE A 5 12.98 -1.83 -30.42
CA ILE A 5 13.49 -1.06 -31.56
C ILE A 5 13.58 0.42 -31.20
N CYS A 6 12.53 1.01 -30.62
CA CYS A 6 12.54 2.40 -30.18
C CYS A 6 13.63 2.68 -29.13
N TYR A 7 13.82 1.77 -28.17
CA TYR A 7 14.87 1.88 -27.17
C TYR A 7 16.27 1.85 -27.80
N ASN A 8 16.52 0.92 -28.74
CA ASN A 8 17.81 0.80 -29.40
C ASN A 8 18.11 1.98 -30.35
N VAL A 9 17.12 2.40 -31.15
CA VAL A 9 17.26 3.54 -32.10
C VAL A 9 17.52 4.85 -31.35
N THR A 10 16.96 5.01 -30.16
CA THR A 10 17.18 6.19 -29.31
C THR A 10 18.41 6.05 -28.41
N PHE A 11 19.22 5.00 -28.57
CA PHE A 11 20.38 4.70 -27.71
C PHE A 11 20.02 4.71 -26.21
N GLY A 12 18.81 4.24 -25.88
CA GLY A 12 18.29 4.19 -24.52
C GLY A 12 17.94 5.55 -23.92
N GLN A 13 17.84 6.62 -24.73
CA GLN A 13 17.30 7.91 -24.30
C GLN A 13 15.81 7.79 -23.97
N TRP A 14 15.07 7.02 -24.77
CA TRP A 14 13.65 6.79 -24.52
C TRP A 14 13.50 5.54 -23.67
N LYS A 15 13.16 5.75 -22.40
CA LYS A 15 12.94 4.69 -21.44
C LYS A 15 11.53 4.12 -21.61
N MET A 16 11.40 3.05 -22.38
CA MET A 16 10.11 2.39 -22.59
C MET A 16 9.69 1.57 -21.37
N PRO A 17 8.39 1.46 -21.06
CA PRO A 17 7.89 0.78 -19.87
C PRO A 17 8.47 -0.62 -19.67
N LYS A 18 8.56 -1.43 -20.72
CA LYS A 18 9.18 -2.77 -20.64
C LYS A 18 10.61 -2.73 -20.09
N HIS A 19 11.44 -1.78 -20.53
CA HIS A 19 12.87 -1.74 -20.19
C HIS A 19 13.12 -1.31 -18.74
N LEU A 20 12.19 -0.54 -18.16
CA LEU A 20 12.18 -0.28 -16.72
C LEU A 20 11.58 -1.45 -15.96
N LEU A 21 10.35 -1.84 -16.29
CA LEU A 21 9.56 -2.80 -15.52
C LEU A 21 10.25 -4.17 -15.48
N LEU A 22 10.75 -4.68 -16.59
CA LEU A 22 11.49 -5.95 -16.64
C LEU A 22 12.76 -5.89 -15.78
N GLY A 23 13.48 -4.77 -15.82
CA GLY A 23 14.68 -4.59 -15.01
C GLY A 23 14.39 -4.56 -13.53
N MET A 24 13.34 -3.83 -13.15
CA MET A 24 12.86 -3.72 -11.78
C MET A 24 12.36 -5.07 -11.26
N THR A 25 11.57 -5.81 -12.03
CA THR A 25 11.04 -7.12 -11.58
C THR A 25 12.16 -8.14 -11.41
N VAL A 26 13.06 -8.23 -12.40
CA VAL A 26 14.23 -9.09 -12.31
C VAL A 26 15.09 -8.73 -11.11
N ARG A 27 15.26 -7.43 -10.82
CA ARG A 27 15.97 -6.97 -9.64
C ARG A 27 15.34 -7.52 -8.36
N HIS A 28 14.06 -7.23 -8.14
CA HIS A 28 13.36 -7.65 -6.93
C HIS A 28 13.28 -9.17 -6.76
N LEU A 29 13.26 -9.94 -7.86
CA LEU A 29 13.18 -11.40 -7.82
C LEU A 29 14.51 -12.10 -7.57
N THR A 30 15.65 -11.51 -7.95
CA THR A 30 16.93 -12.25 -8.05
C THR A 30 17.97 -11.92 -6.99
N GLY A 31 17.64 -11.14 -5.96
CA GLY A 31 18.48 -10.94 -4.76
C GLY A 31 19.97 -10.66 -5.05
N SER A 32 20.86 -11.58 -4.70
CA SER A 32 22.31 -11.41 -4.90
C SER A 32 22.78 -11.53 -6.37
N PHE A 33 21.99 -12.12 -7.28
CA PHE A 33 22.33 -12.28 -8.71
C PHE A 33 21.86 -11.10 -9.59
N GLN A 34 21.24 -10.09 -8.99
CA GLN A 34 20.63 -8.93 -9.66
C GLN A 34 21.55 -8.28 -10.69
N VAL A 35 22.79 -7.99 -10.30
CA VAL A 35 23.72 -7.22 -11.13
C VAL A 35 24.09 -7.98 -12.40
N ILE A 36 24.34 -9.28 -12.30
CA ILE A 36 24.77 -10.11 -13.43
C ILE A 36 23.64 -10.24 -14.43
N LEU A 37 22.43 -10.59 -13.97
CA LEU A 37 21.29 -10.82 -14.85
C LEU A 37 20.81 -9.52 -15.52
N ILE A 38 20.78 -8.41 -14.79
CA ILE A 38 20.42 -7.10 -15.36
C ILE A 38 21.46 -6.66 -16.40
N ASN A 39 22.75 -6.90 -16.15
CA ASN A 39 23.80 -6.58 -17.13
C ASN A 39 23.67 -7.40 -18.41
N ILE A 40 23.30 -8.68 -18.31
CA ILE A 40 23.03 -9.53 -19.49
C ILE A 40 21.83 -8.98 -20.27
N LEU A 41 20.71 -8.73 -19.60
CA LEU A 41 19.50 -8.18 -20.24
C LEU A 41 19.74 -6.80 -20.86
N ASN A 42 20.56 -5.97 -20.22
CA ASN A 42 20.95 -4.67 -20.75
C ASN A 42 21.80 -4.80 -22.01
N ARG A 43 22.77 -5.74 -22.05
CA ARG A 43 23.58 -6.02 -23.25
C ARG A 43 22.76 -6.50 -24.42
N PHE A 44 21.70 -7.28 -24.17
CA PHE A 44 20.74 -7.68 -25.21
C PHE A 44 19.73 -6.57 -25.57
N GLY A 45 19.84 -5.38 -24.97
CA GLY A 45 18.96 -4.26 -25.25
C GLY A 45 17.52 -4.43 -24.75
N HIS A 46 17.28 -5.36 -23.82
CA HIS A 46 15.94 -5.65 -23.29
C HIS A 46 15.62 -4.93 -21.98
N CYS A 47 16.62 -4.28 -21.37
CA CYS A 47 16.51 -3.68 -20.05
C CYS A 47 17.36 -2.41 -19.92
N ALA A 48 16.93 -1.48 -19.08
CA ALA A 48 17.76 -0.37 -18.64
C ALA A 48 18.99 -0.87 -17.84
N SER A 49 20.03 -0.05 -17.75
CA SER A 49 21.24 -0.44 -17.01
C SER A 49 20.95 -0.52 -15.52
N HIS A 50 21.65 -1.39 -14.80
CA HIS A 50 21.52 -1.52 -13.35
C HIS A 50 21.66 -0.17 -12.63
N SER A 51 22.60 0.65 -13.07
CA SER A 51 22.78 2.01 -12.54
C SER A 51 21.58 2.93 -12.73
N ALA A 52 20.90 2.84 -13.88
CA ALA A 52 19.72 3.67 -14.15
C ALA A 52 18.51 3.21 -13.32
N LEU A 53 18.40 1.90 -13.05
CA LEU A 53 17.37 1.35 -12.17
C LEU A 53 17.59 1.78 -10.70
N LEU A 54 18.82 1.70 -10.21
CA LEU A 54 19.17 2.18 -8.86
C LEU A 54 18.91 3.69 -8.69
N GLU A 55 19.23 4.49 -9.70
CA GLU A 55 18.96 5.93 -9.66
C GLU A 55 17.46 6.22 -9.62
N LEU A 56 16.65 5.45 -10.35
CA LEU A 56 15.20 5.58 -10.32
C LEU A 56 14.62 5.22 -8.94
N GLU A 57 15.05 4.09 -8.37
CA GLU A 57 14.62 3.66 -7.03
C GLU A 57 15.04 4.67 -5.96
N THR A 58 16.30 5.14 -6.03
CA THR A 58 16.83 6.15 -5.12
C THR A 58 16.01 7.43 -5.21
N THR A 59 15.74 7.92 -6.43
CA THR A 59 14.98 9.16 -6.57
C THR A 59 13.53 9.01 -6.12
N LYS A 60 12.91 7.85 -6.33
CA LYS A 60 11.58 7.57 -5.78
C LYS A 60 11.61 7.53 -4.26
N CYS A 61 12.61 6.89 -3.65
CA CYS A 61 12.81 6.89 -2.21
C CYS A 61 13.03 8.31 -1.65
N ASP A 62 13.89 9.10 -2.29
CA ASP A 62 14.17 10.48 -1.90
C ASP A 62 12.90 11.34 -2.00
N SER A 63 12.09 11.18 -3.04
CA SER A 63 10.81 11.91 -3.17
C SER A 63 9.81 11.59 -2.04
N VAL A 64 9.85 10.37 -1.52
CA VAL A 64 9.05 9.96 -0.36
C VAL A 64 9.64 10.54 0.93
N ASN A 65 10.97 10.53 1.08
CA ASN A 65 11.67 11.09 2.26
C ASN A 65 11.57 12.62 2.35
N GLU A 66 11.49 13.32 1.22
CA GLU A 66 11.32 14.78 1.15
C GLU A 66 9.86 15.21 1.36
N CYS A 67 8.92 14.28 1.30
CA CYS A 67 7.51 14.57 1.55
C CYS A 67 7.31 14.91 3.03
N SER A 68 6.88 16.14 3.31
CA SER A 68 6.66 16.63 4.68
C SER A 68 5.31 16.19 5.27
N THR A 69 4.49 15.50 4.49
CA THR A 69 3.16 15.04 4.90
C THR A 69 3.22 13.61 5.41
N ASN A 70 2.50 13.33 6.49
CA ASN A 70 2.32 11.95 6.96
C ASN A 70 1.35 11.15 6.07
N LEU A 71 0.61 11.85 5.19
CA LEU A 71 -0.29 11.24 4.23
C LEU A 71 0.44 10.71 2.98
N PRO A 72 0.03 9.53 2.48
CA PRO A 72 0.52 9.03 1.21
C PRO A 72 0.03 9.91 0.05
N SER A 73 0.79 9.95 -1.04
CA SER A 73 0.49 10.81 -2.20
C SER A 73 -0.86 10.55 -2.84
N GLY A 74 -1.38 9.32 -2.73
CA GLY A 74 -2.71 8.92 -3.23
C GLY A 74 -3.86 9.16 -2.25
N ALA A 75 -3.62 9.80 -1.10
CA ALA A 75 -4.67 10.13 -0.15
C ALA A 75 -5.72 11.06 -0.76
N LEU A 76 -6.99 10.70 -0.63
CA LEU A 76 -8.12 11.54 -0.99
C LEU A 76 -8.31 12.63 0.06
N ALA A 77 -8.62 13.85 -0.39
CA ALA A 77 -8.85 15.00 0.50
C ALA A 77 -10.19 14.92 1.26
N HIS A 78 -11.20 14.26 0.69
CA HIS A 78 -12.53 14.14 1.32
C HIS A 78 -13.07 12.70 1.26
N PRO A 79 -12.44 11.76 1.99
CA PRO A 79 -12.94 10.40 2.13
C PRO A 79 -14.20 10.41 3.03
N LYS A 80 -15.08 9.43 2.84
CA LYS A 80 -16.22 9.24 3.76
C LYS A 80 -15.76 8.66 5.10
N LEU A 81 -14.83 7.73 5.05
CA LEU A 81 -14.21 7.08 6.21
C LEU A 81 -12.74 6.80 5.86
N THR A 82 -11.84 7.02 6.83
CA THR A 82 -10.43 6.65 6.72
C THR A 82 -10.05 5.73 7.87
N ASN A 83 -9.48 4.58 7.55
CA ASN A 83 -8.96 3.64 8.53
C ASN A 83 -7.45 3.47 8.33
N PHE A 84 -6.70 3.52 9.43
CA PHE A 84 -5.27 3.23 9.44
C PHE A 84 -5.03 1.90 10.11
N PHE A 85 -4.32 1.01 9.43
CA PHE A 85 -3.92 -0.30 9.92
C PHE A 85 -2.40 -0.37 9.97
N TRP A 86 -1.85 -0.89 11.05
CA TRP A 86 -0.42 -1.03 11.21
C TRP A 86 -0.10 -2.46 11.59
N HIS A 87 0.88 -3.06 10.93
CA HIS A 87 1.26 -4.45 11.16
C HIS A 87 2.78 -4.59 11.12
N ASN A 88 3.28 -5.62 11.80
CA ASN A 88 4.68 -6.00 11.73
C ASN A 88 5.01 -6.56 10.34
N PHE A 89 6.16 -6.18 9.80
CA PHE A 89 6.72 -6.70 8.57
C PHE A 89 8.08 -7.28 8.89
N ASP A 90 8.13 -8.61 8.94
CA ASP A 90 9.34 -9.37 9.22
C ASP A 90 9.86 -9.94 7.90
N LEU A 91 11.00 -9.44 7.44
CA LEU A 91 11.71 -10.01 6.30
C LEU A 91 12.93 -10.77 6.79
N ILE A 92 13.00 -12.05 6.46
CA ILE A 92 14.21 -12.85 6.63
C ILE A 92 15.13 -12.48 5.47
N GLU A 93 16.21 -11.77 5.78
CA GLU A 93 17.22 -11.41 4.79
C GLU A 93 18.30 -12.50 4.77
N GLU A 94 18.64 -13.00 3.58
CA GLU A 94 19.84 -13.80 3.39
C GLU A 94 21.06 -12.86 3.38
N THR A 95 21.46 -12.37 4.57
CA THR A 95 22.72 -11.68 4.73
C THR A 95 23.88 -12.68 4.77
N ALA A 96 25.05 -12.29 4.24
CA ALA A 96 26.23 -13.16 4.20
C ALA A 96 26.72 -13.59 5.60
N ASP A 97 26.30 -12.88 6.64
CA ASP A 97 26.58 -13.19 8.05
C ASP A 97 25.46 -14.01 8.74
N GLY A 98 24.35 -14.30 8.03
CA GLY A 98 23.19 -15.03 8.55
C GLY A 98 22.43 -14.32 9.67
N SER A 99 22.68 -13.02 9.89
CA SER A 99 22.15 -12.26 11.03
C SER A 99 20.98 -11.32 10.72
N GLY A 100 20.54 -11.23 9.46
CA GLY A 100 19.56 -10.23 9.04
C GLY A 100 18.11 -10.68 9.16
N THR A 101 17.41 -10.26 10.20
CA THR A 101 15.94 -10.12 10.15
C THR A 101 15.58 -8.65 10.20
N THR A 102 14.95 -8.15 9.13
CA THR A 102 14.42 -6.79 9.11
C THR A 102 13.09 -6.81 9.84
N HIS A 103 13.02 -6.08 10.96
CA HIS A 103 11.82 -5.89 11.76
C HIS A 103 11.33 -4.45 11.58
N SER A 104 10.34 -4.26 10.70
CA SER A 104 9.74 -2.95 10.43
C SER A 104 8.23 -2.99 10.66
N THR A 105 7.64 -1.82 10.92
CA THR A 105 6.19 -1.66 11.04
C THR A 105 5.66 -0.93 9.82
N HIS A 106 4.74 -1.58 9.11
CA HIS A 106 4.16 -1.08 7.87
C HIS A 106 2.72 -0.64 8.13
N GLY A 107 2.33 0.49 7.55
CA GLY A 107 0.97 1.01 7.67
C GLY A 107 0.22 0.94 6.34
N ILE A 108 -1.08 0.66 6.41
CA ILE A 108 -2.02 0.69 5.29
C ILE A 108 -3.13 1.69 5.66
N MET A 109 -3.40 2.61 4.76
CA MET A 109 -4.53 3.52 4.82
C MET A 109 -5.62 3.04 3.87
N ILE A 110 -6.84 2.88 4.38
CA ILE A 110 -8.02 2.51 3.59
C ILE A 110 -9.03 3.64 3.68
N GLN A 111 -9.40 4.21 2.54
CA GLN A 111 -10.37 5.30 2.43
C GLN A 111 -11.61 4.87 1.65
N GLU A 112 -12.80 5.03 2.23
CA GLU A 112 -14.07 4.84 1.51
C GLU A 112 -14.33 6.06 0.61
N ILE A 113 -14.51 5.81 -0.69
CA ILE A 113 -14.79 6.86 -1.68
C ILE A 113 -16.23 7.35 -1.49
N LYS A 114 -16.41 8.67 -1.39
CA LYS A 114 -17.73 9.30 -1.44
C LYS A 114 -18.20 9.37 -2.90
N GLU A 115 -19.47 9.09 -3.16
CA GLU A 115 -20.07 9.20 -4.51
C GLU A 115 -19.77 10.60 -5.10
N GLY A 116 -19.17 10.63 -6.29
CA GLY A 116 -18.78 11.86 -6.99
C GLY A 116 -17.30 12.29 -6.83
N ASN A 117 -16.53 11.73 -5.90
CA ASN A 117 -15.14 12.13 -5.62
C ASN A 117 -14.08 11.21 -6.27
N MET A 118 -14.24 10.93 -7.56
CA MET A 118 -13.26 10.16 -8.35
C MET A 118 -12.15 11.04 -8.98
N GLU A 119 -11.86 12.21 -8.41
CA GLU A 119 -10.67 12.96 -8.78
C GLU A 119 -9.47 12.39 -8.02
N ARG A 120 -8.91 11.29 -8.55
CA ARG A 120 -7.50 11.02 -8.28
C ARG A 120 -6.75 12.26 -8.74
N LYS A 121 -5.90 12.84 -7.90
CA LYS A 121 -4.86 13.75 -8.40
C LYS A 121 -4.15 12.97 -9.49
N THR A 122 -4.41 13.32 -10.76
CA THR A 122 -3.70 12.75 -11.90
C THR A 122 -2.23 12.87 -11.57
N ASP A 123 -1.53 11.74 -11.52
CA ASP A 123 -0.08 11.69 -11.34
C ASP A 123 0.50 12.76 -12.25
N GLN A 124 0.97 13.86 -11.67
CA GLN A 124 1.77 14.78 -12.45
C GLN A 124 2.94 13.94 -12.94
N PRO A 125 3.29 13.99 -14.24
CA PRO A 125 4.40 13.22 -14.76
C PRO A 125 5.61 13.57 -13.91
N ILE A 126 6.02 12.62 -13.06
CA ILE A 126 7.15 12.81 -12.15
C ILE A 126 8.35 12.96 -13.07
N THR A 127 8.76 14.20 -13.28
CA THR A 127 9.97 14.49 -14.03
C THR A 127 11.12 14.26 -13.07
N VAL A 128 11.52 12.99 -12.98
CA VAL A 128 12.67 12.56 -12.20
C VAL A 128 13.91 13.15 -12.86
N SER A 129 14.46 14.21 -12.26
CA SER A 129 15.73 14.78 -12.70
C SER A 129 16.85 13.77 -12.45
N LYS A 130 17.81 13.67 -13.39
CA LYS A 130 18.95 12.76 -13.25
C LYS A 130 19.87 13.26 -12.14
N THR A 131 19.70 12.73 -10.94
CA THR A 131 20.52 13.07 -9.75
C THR A 131 21.83 12.30 -9.71
N LYS A 132 21.97 11.21 -10.49
CA LYS A 132 23.10 10.24 -10.47
C LYS A 132 23.35 9.60 -9.09
N LYS A 133 22.47 9.85 -8.11
CA LYS A 133 22.52 9.24 -6.78
C LYS A 133 21.97 7.82 -6.89
N ARG A 134 22.69 6.86 -6.31
CA ARG A 134 22.38 5.42 -6.39
C ARG A 134 22.21 4.77 -5.01
N SER A 135 22.16 5.60 -3.99
CA SER A 135 22.01 5.23 -2.60
C SER A 135 21.14 6.31 -1.96
N ALA A 136 20.05 5.87 -1.34
CA ALA A 136 19.22 6.76 -0.55
C ALA A 136 19.92 7.04 0.79
N THR A 137 19.95 8.30 1.20
CA THR A 137 20.40 8.66 2.54
C THR A 137 19.18 8.67 3.44
N PHE A 138 19.02 7.63 4.25
CA PHE A 138 17.99 7.62 5.28
C PHE A 138 18.43 8.54 6.42
N LYS A 139 17.52 9.42 6.86
CA LYS A 139 17.72 10.08 8.15
C LYS A 139 17.59 8.99 9.22
N PRO A 140 18.58 8.79 10.10
CA PRO A 140 18.44 7.87 11.23
C PRO A 140 17.22 8.29 12.04
N TYR A 141 16.25 7.40 12.15
CA TYR A 141 14.97 7.65 12.78
C TYR A 141 14.96 6.97 14.14
N GLU A 142 15.23 7.73 15.20
CA GLU A 142 15.13 7.21 16.57
C GLU A 142 13.69 7.33 17.06
N VAL A 143 13.09 6.18 17.36
CA VAL A 143 11.81 6.14 18.05
C VAL A 143 12.05 6.62 19.48
N GLN A 144 11.36 7.68 19.90
CA GLN A 144 11.54 8.18 21.26
C GLN A 144 11.08 7.15 22.30
N PRO A 145 11.79 7.01 23.43
CA PRO A 145 11.39 6.09 24.49
C PRO A 145 9.97 6.38 24.97
N CYS A 146 9.12 5.35 25.00
CA CYS A 146 7.80 5.44 25.60
C CYS A 146 7.89 5.12 27.09
N PHE A 147 7.60 6.11 27.93
CA PHE A 147 7.41 5.90 29.36
C PHE A 147 5.93 5.60 29.62
N SER A 148 5.58 4.32 29.70
CA SER A 148 4.23 3.93 30.11
C SER A 148 4.02 4.35 31.56
N THR A 149 3.08 5.23 31.81
CA THR A 149 2.48 5.39 33.14
C THR A 149 1.54 4.21 33.40
N VAL A 150 1.05 4.09 34.64
CA VAL A 150 0.11 3.04 35.05
C VAL A 150 -1.05 2.96 34.07
N ARG A 151 -1.40 1.75 33.60
CA ARG A 151 -2.56 1.51 32.73
C ARG A 151 -3.81 2.10 33.37
N ALA A 152 -4.27 3.22 32.84
CA ALA A 152 -5.62 3.71 33.11
C ALA A 152 -6.59 2.93 32.23
N GLU A 153 -7.71 2.49 32.81
CA GLU A 153 -8.78 1.91 32.01
C GLU A 153 -9.33 2.97 31.05
N PRO A 154 -9.51 2.64 29.77
CA PRO A 154 -10.11 3.58 28.83
C PRO A 154 -11.53 3.93 29.26
N SER A 155 -11.78 5.17 29.67
CA SER A 155 -13.13 5.67 29.94
C SER A 155 -13.72 6.23 28.64
N PHE A 156 -14.32 5.35 27.85
CA PHE A 156 -15.12 5.80 26.71
C PHE A 156 -16.52 6.15 27.20
N ALA A 157 -17.01 7.34 26.86
CA ALA A 157 -18.43 7.61 26.86
C ALA A 157 -19.04 6.78 25.73
N VAL A 158 -19.49 5.56 26.03
CA VAL A 158 -20.12 4.68 25.04
C VAL A 158 -21.46 5.31 24.65
N GLN A 159 -21.45 6.14 23.61
CA GLN A 159 -22.67 6.45 22.89
C GLN A 159 -22.95 5.27 21.97
N VAL A 160 -23.78 4.34 22.45
CA VAL A 160 -24.37 3.31 21.59
C VAL A 160 -25.30 4.03 20.62
N THR A 161 -24.78 4.40 19.45
CA THR A 161 -25.65 4.73 18.33
C THR A 161 -26.22 3.41 17.84
N THR A 162 -27.50 3.16 18.11
CA THR A 162 -28.21 2.03 17.51
C THR A 162 -28.24 2.26 16.00
N VAL A 163 -27.28 1.67 15.28
CA VAL A 163 -27.33 1.59 13.83
C VAL A 163 -28.55 0.75 13.49
N ALA A 164 -29.41 1.22 12.59
CA ALA A 164 -30.57 0.45 12.16
C ALA A 164 -30.08 -0.86 11.51
N ASN A 165 -30.24 -1.98 12.23
CA ASN A 165 -29.66 -3.32 12.00
C ASN A 165 -29.97 -4.01 10.66
N ASN A 166 -30.55 -3.33 9.68
CA ASN A 166 -31.01 -3.99 8.46
C ASN A 166 -29.83 -4.55 7.63
N GLU A 167 -28.71 -3.84 7.54
CA GLU A 167 -27.53 -4.30 6.78
C GLU A 167 -26.78 -5.44 7.49
N GLU A 168 -26.64 -5.41 8.83
CA GLU A 168 -25.99 -6.47 9.59
C GLU A 168 -26.78 -7.77 9.56
N ILE A 169 -28.11 -7.70 9.67
CA ILE A 169 -29.00 -8.86 9.57
C ILE A 169 -28.86 -9.52 8.19
N GLN A 170 -28.77 -8.72 7.13
CA GLN A 170 -28.60 -9.21 5.76
C GLN A 170 -27.24 -9.92 5.56
N LEU A 171 -26.15 -9.35 6.08
CA LEU A 171 -24.83 -9.98 6.03
C LEU A 171 -24.79 -11.33 6.79
N HIS A 172 -25.44 -11.40 7.95
CA HIS A 172 -25.53 -12.65 8.73
C HIS A 172 -26.34 -13.72 8.00
N GLN A 173 -27.41 -13.33 7.29
CA GLN A 173 -28.19 -14.23 6.45
C GLN A 173 -27.38 -14.75 5.26
N GLU A 174 -26.58 -13.90 4.60
CA GLU A 174 -25.70 -14.29 3.50
C GLU A 174 -24.58 -15.24 3.93
N ASN A 175 -23.98 -14.98 5.10
CA ASN A 175 -23.00 -15.87 5.73
C ASN A 175 -23.62 -17.24 6.04
N PHE A 176 -24.81 -17.24 6.66
CA PHE A 176 -25.54 -18.46 6.99
C PHE A 176 -25.91 -19.26 5.73
N LEU A 177 -26.36 -18.57 4.68
CA LEU A 177 -26.74 -19.20 3.42
C LEU A 177 -25.55 -19.88 2.75
N TRP A 178 -24.37 -19.25 2.77
CA TRP A 178 -23.15 -19.88 2.26
C TRP A 178 -22.80 -21.16 3.02
N VAL A 179 -22.80 -21.11 4.36
CA VAL A 179 -22.52 -22.29 5.20
C VAL A 179 -23.51 -23.41 4.88
N PHE A 180 -24.80 -23.08 4.79
CA PHE A 180 -25.85 -24.03 4.46
C PHE A 180 -25.65 -24.67 3.06
N CYS A 181 -25.37 -23.86 2.04
CA CYS A 181 -25.09 -24.33 0.69
C CYS A 181 -23.85 -25.24 0.65
N ARG A 182 -22.77 -24.88 1.34
CA ARG A 182 -21.55 -25.71 1.45
C ARG A 182 -21.82 -27.05 2.13
N MET A 183 -22.63 -27.07 3.18
CA MET A 183 -22.97 -28.31 3.90
C MET A 183 -23.80 -29.26 3.04
N LYS A 184 -24.67 -28.75 2.15
CA LYS A 184 -25.53 -29.56 1.28
C LYS A 184 -24.87 -29.96 -0.04
N MET A 185 -23.97 -29.14 -0.58
CA MET A 185 -23.32 -29.37 -1.87
C MET A 185 -22.03 -30.21 -1.79
N ASN A 186 -21.69 -30.74 -0.62
CA ASN A 186 -20.48 -31.53 -0.40
C ASN A 186 -20.47 -32.92 -1.08
N THR A 187 -21.43 -33.21 -1.98
CA THR A 187 -21.69 -34.59 -2.43
C THR A 187 -21.40 -34.87 -3.90
N SER A 188 -21.13 -33.90 -4.77
CA SER A 188 -20.72 -34.20 -6.15
C SER A 188 -20.38 -32.95 -6.96
N ARG A 189 -19.17 -32.93 -7.56
CA ARG A 189 -18.66 -32.22 -8.76
C ARG A 189 -19.04 -30.76 -9.09
N ASP A 190 -19.96 -30.12 -8.38
CA ASP A 190 -20.33 -28.73 -8.62
C ASP A 190 -19.42 -27.80 -7.80
N LEU A 191 -18.74 -26.92 -8.53
CA LEU A 191 -17.69 -26.03 -8.05
C LEU A 191 -18.28 -24.87 -7.25
N PHE A 192 -18.93 -25.15 -6.12
CA PHE A 192 -19.49 -24.08 -5.28
C PHE A 192 -18.35 -23.21 -4.73
N PRO A 193 -18.38 -21.88 -4.94
CA PRO A 193 -17.25 -21.02 -4.65
C PRO A 193 -16.87 -21.08 -3.17
N GLY A 194 -15.58 -20.99 -2.89
CA GLY A 194 -15.09 -20.75 -1.54
C GLY A 194 -15.64 -19.43 -0.98
N TRP A 195 -15.52 -19.23 0.33
CA TRP A 195 -16.08 -18.07 1.03
C TRP A 195 -15.78 -16.73 0.34
N LYS A 196 -14.52 -16.52 -0.05
CA LYS A 196 -14.07 -15.32 -0.76
C LYS A 196 -14.72 -15.16 -2.13
N GLY A 197 -14.89 -16.26 -2.88
CA GLY A 197 -15.52 -16.24 -4.19
C GLY A 197 -17.02 -15.95 -4.12
N TRP A 198 -17.69 -16.49 -3.08
CA TRP A 198 -19.08 -16.20 -2.79
C TRP A 198 -19.30 -14.73 -2.44
N LEU A 199 -18.52 -14.18 -1.51
CA LEU A 199 -18.56 -12.75 -1.17
C LEU A 199 -18.29 -11.86 -2.38
N SER A 200 -17.31 -12.20 -3.22
CA SER A 200 -17.00 -11.45 -4.44
C SER A 200 -18.16 -11.50 -5.44
N SER A 201 -18.82 -12.65 -5.59
CA SER A 201 -19.96 -12.81 -6.50
C SER A 201 -21.20 -12.06 -6.01
N ILE A 202 -21.48 -12.11 -4.70
CA ILE A 202 -22.54 -11.31 -4.09
C ILE A 202 -22.26 -9.82 -4.28
N ALA A 203 -21.04 -9.39 -3.94
CA ALA A 203 -20.62 -8.01 -4.10
C ALA A 203 -20.75 -7.54 -5.56
N GLN A 204 -20.51 -8.42 -6.54
CA GLN A 204 -20.74 -8.15 -7.96
C GLN A 204 -22.23 -8.09 -8.34
N ASN A 205 -23.07 -8.99 -7.84
CA ASN A 205 -24.51 -9.00 -8.14
C ASN A 205 -25.27 -7.81 -7.53
N TYR A 206 -24.76 -7.21 -6.44
CA TYR A 206 -25.27 -5.93 -5.92
C TYR A 206 -24.90 -4.74 -6.82
N GLN A 207 -23.88 -4.85 -7.69
CA GLN A 207 -23.44 -3.77 -8.61
C GLN A 207 -24.49 -3.41 -9.64
N ASP A 208 -25.27 -4.39 -10.11
CA ASP A 208 -26.30 -4.21 -11.14
C ASP A 208 -27.62 -3.65 -10.59
N LYS A 209 -27.82 -3.66 -9.26
CA LYS A 209 -29.07 -3.24 -8.60
C LYS A 209 -28.87 -1.93 -7.83
N ASN A 210 -28.79 -0.81 -8.57
CA ASN A 210 -28.93 0.56 -8.06
C ASN A 210 -27.93 1.03 -6.97
N HIS A 211 -26.89 0.27 -6.63
CA HIS A 211 -25.89 0.69 -5.65
C HIS A 211 -24.48 0.67 -6.27
N PRO A 212 -23.87 1.83 -6.57
CA PRO A 212 -22.50 1.87 -7.04
C PRO A 212 -21.57 1.31 -5.95
N ILE A 213 -20.52 0.59 -6.37
CA ILE A 213 -19.52 0.01 -5.47
C ILE A 213 -19.00 1.12 -4.55
N LYS A 214 -19.10 0.91 -3.22
CA LYS A 214 -18.32 1.65 -2.21
C LYS A 214 -16.84 1.31 -2.41
N SER A 215 -16.26 1.90 -3.45
CA SER A 215 -14.87 1.68 -3.82
C SER A 215 -14.02 2.24 -2.69
N SER A 216 -13.03 1.46 -2.26
CA SER A 216 -12.07 1.92 -1.27
C SER A 216 -10.72 2.13 -1.94
N VAL A 217 -10.06 3.24 -1.60
CA VAL A 217 -8.67 3.48 -1.98
C VAL A 217 -7.78 2.91 -0.90
N VAL A 218 -6.79 2.12 -1.31
CA VAL A 218 -5.79 1.53 -0.42
C VAL A 218 -4.46 2.17 -0.75
N GLU A 219 -3.84 2.78 0.24
CA GLU A 219 -2.52 3.39 0.15
C GLU A 219 -1.62 2.91 1.29
N TYR A 220 -0.32 3.07 1.12
CA TYR A 220 0.68 2.61 2.09
C TYR A 220 1.27 3.81 2.84
N MET A 221 1.27 3.73 4.17
CA MET A 221 1.89 4.74 5.02
C MET A 221 3.42 4.60 4.99
N LEU A 222 4.11 5.66 5.43
CA LEU A 222 5.55 5.62 5.65
C LEU A 222 5.91 4.50 6.65
N VAL A 223 6.97 3.76 6.32
CA VAL A 223 7.45 2.64 7.14
C VAL A 223 8.14 3.17 8.39
N VAL A 224 7.83 2.56 9.53
CA VAL A 224 8.56 2.79 10.79
C VAL A 224 9.56 1.65 10.95
N ASN A 225 10.86 1.97 10.97
CA ASN A 225 11.95 0.99 11.08
C ASN A 225 12.16 0.50 12.53
N ALA A 226 11.08 0.01 13.14
CA ALA A 226 11.08 -0.61 14.46
C ALA A 226 9.92 -1.61 14.55
N PRO A 227 10.03 -2.66 15.36
CA PRO A 227 8.95 -3.64 15.54
C PRO A 227 7.77 -3.04 16.32
N ILE A 228 6.55 -3.38 15.91
CA ILE A 228 5.31 -2.88 16.57
C ILE A 228 5.12 -3.44 17.97
N THR A 229 5.88 -4.46 18.35
CA THR A 229 5.85 -5.05 19.70
C THR A 229 6.39 -4.12 20.77
N GLU A 230 7.18 -3.10 20.40
CA GLU A 230 7.70 -2.10 21.32
C GLU A 230 6.69 -0.99 21.57
N ALA A 231 6.47 -0.64 22.84
CA ALA A 231 5.54 0.43 23.23
C ALA A 231 5.90 1.78 22.61
N ALA A 232 7.20 2.04 22.41
CA ALA A 232 7.73 3.21 21.70
C ALA A 232 7.21 3.28 20.26
N THR A 233 7.29 2.16 19.52
CA THR A 233 6.77 2.04 18.16
C THR A 233 5.25 2.23 18.12
N VAL A 234 4.52 1.62 19.06
CA VAL A 234 3.05 1.79 19.14
C VAL A 234 2.68 3.25 19.34
N GLN A 235 3.31 3.94 20.30
CA GLN A 235 3.07 5.36 20.54
C GLN A 235 3.36 6.20 19.29
N LYS A 236 4.45 5.90 18.59
CA LYS A 236 4.84 6.62 17.37
C LYS A 236 3.83 6.40 16.24
N VAL A 237 3.40 5.17 16.01
CA VAL A 237 2.37 4.82 15.02
C VAL A 237 1.04 5.53 15.30
N LEU A 238 0.65 5.62 16.59
CA LEU A 238 -0.54 6.37 17.00
C LEU A 238 -0.37 7.87 16.72
N GLN A 239 0.81 8.43 17.00
CA GLN A 239 1.12 9.83 16.69
C GLN A 239 1.03 10.09 15.17
N ILE A 240 1.64 9.24 14.33
CA ILE A 240 1.58 9.36 12.87
C ILE A 240 0.11 9.31 12.39
N SER A 241 -0.67 8.38 12.93
CA SER A 241 -2.09 8.23 12.56
C SER A 241 -2.93 9.45 12.97
N LEU A 242 -2.63 10.05 14.13
CA LEU A 242 -3.30 11.26 14.61
C LEU A 242 -2.94 12.47 13.74
N GLU A 243 -1.64 12.66 13.45
CA GLU A 243 -1.16 13.74 12.58
C GLU A 243 -1.76 13.61 11.16
N ALA A 244 -1.75 12.40 10.58
CA ALA A 244 -2.37 12.13 9.29
C ALA A 244 -3.89 12.42 9.30
N SER A 245 -4.60 12.08 10.38
CA SER A 245 -6.01 12.42 10.53
C SER A 245 -6.24 13.93 10.62
N GLN A 246 -5.35 14.69 11.28
CA GLN A 246 -5.44 16.14 11.35
C GLN A 246 -5.14 16.78 9.99
N GLU A 247 -4.14 16.29 9.26
CA GLU A 247 -3.83 16.72 7.88
C GLU A 247 -5.03 16.52 6.94
N LEU A 248 -5.72 15.37 7.03
CA LEU A 248 -6.96 15.13 6.29
C LEU A 248 -8.04 16.15 6.65
N ASN A 249 -8.27 16.39 7.94
CA ASN A 249 -9.29 17.35 8.40
C ASN A 249 -8.98 18.80 8.00
N HIS A 250 -7.71 19.23 8.04
CA HIS A 250 -7.31 20.55 7.56
C HIS A 250 -7.47 20.69 6.04
N SER A 251 -7.22 19.62 5.27
CA SER A 251 -7.48 19.62 3.83
C SER A 251 -8.97 19.78 3.50
N ILE A 252 -9.86 19.28 4.37
CA ILE A 252 -11.31 19.43 4.22
C ILE A 252 -11.77 20.89 4.42
N ASN A 253 -11.14 21.63 5.34
CA ASN A 253 -11.60 22.95 5.77
C ASN A 253 -11.04 24.12 4.94
N ASN A 254 -10.02 23.90 4.10
CA ASN A 254 -9.27 24.96 3.40
C ASN A 254 -9.63 25.15 1.91
N THR A 255 -10.66 24.47 1.39
CA THR A 255 -11.16 24.70 0.03
C THR A 255 -12.41 25.60 0.03
N PRO A 256 -12.42 26.71 -0.74
CA PRO A 256 -13.60 27.58 -0.83
C PRO A 256 -14.77 26.86 -1.52
N LEU A 257 -15.97 27.08 -0.99
CA LEU A 257 -17.26 26.67 -1.55
C LEU A 257 -17.46 27.17 -2.98
#